data_AF-A0A6G7VHQ9-F1
#
_entry.id   AF-A0A6G7VHQ9-F1
#
_cell.length_a   1.000
_cell.length_b   1.000
_cell.length_c   1.000
_cell.angle_alpha   90.00
_cell.angle_beta   90.00
_cell.angle_gamma   90.00
#
_symmetry.space_group_name_H-M   'P 1'
#
loop_
_entity.id
_entity.type
_entity.pdbx_description
1 polymer ?
#
loop_
_entity_poly.entity_id
_entity_poly.type
_entity_poly.pdbx_seq_one_letter_code
_entity_poly.pdbx_strand_id
1 'polypeptide(L)'
;MTKQLMIYERAVPVSSEAHRDWSVLAGRDFSFAGEINSVPLLAAEFAAAAGEHTIVFAGEGDAIFPSVILGQRDGENAHIGENGKWLSGYIPAFLRRYPFVFAATEDNSSFTLCIDEEFEGFNKDGKGERLFDSQGERTEYLERMLKFTSDYQAQFNRTQMFAKRLAQLDLLEPAQAQFRDAEGKQSNLTGFKTIKRDALRQVPAETLAEMAKTDELELCYLHLHSLNNLPTMNQRLAAKAA
;
A
#
# COMPACT_ATOMS: atom_id res chain seq x y z
N MET A 1 -15.96 -11.62 -8.66
CA MET A 1 -16.62 -11.16 -7.42
C MET A 1 -16.10 -9.76 -7.11
N THR A 2 -16.77 -8.95 -6.28
CA THR A 2 -16.24 -7.62 -5.90
C THR A 2 -15.17 -7.80 -4.84
N LYS A 3 -13.92 -7.36 -5.11
CA LYS A 3 -12.81 -7.46 -4.16
C LYS A 3 -13.09 -6.64 -2.89
N GLN A 4 -12.85 -7.23 -1.73
CA GLN A 4 -12.86 -6.57 -0.43
C GLN A 4 -11.49 -5.91 -0.20
N LEU A 5 -11.47 -4.73 0.45
CA LEU A 5 -10.23 -4.02 0.81
C LEU A 5 -9.23 -3.93 -0.38
N MET A 6 -9.76 -3.72 -1.59
CA MET A 6 -9.09 -3.66 -2.89
C MET A 6 -8.53 -4.98 -3.46
N ILE A 7 -8.01 -5.89 -2.62
CA ILE A 7 -7.21 -7.05 -3.09
C ILE A 7 -7.63 -8.41 -2.52
N TYR A 8 -8.69 -8.49 -1.71
CA TYR A 8 -9.11 -9.74 -1.04
C TYR A 8 -10.37 -10.29 -1.71
N GLU A 9 -10.37 -11.56 -2.06
CA GLU A 9 -11.55 -12.24 -2.61
C GLU A 9 -12.52 -12.64 -1.48
N ARG A 10 -12.02 -13.27 -0.41
CA ARG A 10 -12.83 -13.63 0.78
C ARG A 10 -12.04 -13.48 2.08
N ALA A 11 -12.09 -12.29 2.70
CA ALA A 11 -11.46 -12.06 4.00
C ALA A 11 -12.31 -12.65 5.14
N VAL A 12 -11.77 -13.64 5.86
CA VAL A 12 -12.44 -14.26 7.02
C VAL A 12 -11.52 -14.32 8.25
N PRO A 13 -12.06 -14.25 9.48
CA PRO A 13 -11.27 -14.39 10.70
C PRO A 13 -10.50 -15.71 10.77
N VAL A 14 -9.20 -15.63 11.10
CA VAL A 14 -8.38 -16.82 11.36
C VAL A 14 -8.83 -17.45 12.67
N SER A 15 -9.14 -18.74 12.62
CA SER A 15 -9.56 -19.54 13.78
C SER A 15 -8.97 -20.95 13.73
N SER A 16 -8.67 -21.52 14.89
CA SER A 16 -8.18 -22.91 14.97
C SER A 16 -9.24 -23.89 14.45
N GLU A 17 -10.53 -23.62 14.71
CA GLU A 17 -11.63 -24.47 14.27
C GLU A 17 -11.68 -24.64 12.74
N ALA A 18 -11.54 -23.54 11.97
CA ALA A 18 -11.62 -23.59 10.52
C ALA A 18 -10.26 -23.84 9.83
N HIS A 19 -9.16 -23.44 10.49
CA HIS A 19 -7.84 -23.34 9.85
C HIS A 19 -6.73 -24.17 10.50
N ARG A 20 -7.04 -25.08 11.44
CA ARG A 20 -6.02 -25.88 12.15
C ARG A 20 -5.08 -26.66 11.21
N ASP A 21 -5.62 -27.18 10.11
CA ASP A 21 -4.86 -27.97 9.13
C ASP A 21 -4.34 -27.14 7.95
N TRP A 22 -4.48 -25.82 8.00
CA TRP A 22 -4.05 -24.94 6.92
C TRP A 22 -2.56 -24.60 7.05
N SER A 23 -1.89 -24.65 5.91
CA SER A 23 -0.54 -24.15 5.71
C SER A 23 -0.53 -23.13 4.59
N VAL A 24 0.44 -22.23 4.62
CA VAL A 24 0.63 -21.19 3.62
C VAL A 24 1.99 -21.33 2.95
N LEU A 25 1.95 -21.48 1.64
CA LEU A 25 3.12 -21.33 0.79
C LEU A 25 3.10 -19.89 0.25
N ALA A 26 3.91 -19.02 0.84
CA ALA A 26 4.02 -17.64 0.39
C ALA A 26 4.61 -17.60 -1.03
N GLY A 27 3.75 -17.27 -2.01
CA GLY A 27 4.15 -17.03 -3.39
C GLY A 27 4.86 -15.69 -3.57
N ARG A 28 5.52 -15.52 -4.71
CA ARG A 28 6.01 -14.22 -5.21
C ARG A 28 5.21 -13.72 -6.41
N ASP A 29 4.01 -14.26 -6.56
CA ASP A 29 3.06 -13.86 -7.59
C ASP A 29 2.19 -12.71 -7.05
N PHE A 30 2.23 -11.59 -7.76
CA PHE A 30 1.49 -10.37 -7.45
C PHE A 30 0.28 -10.16 -8.36
N SER A 31 -0.12 -11.16 -9.14
CA SER A 31 -1.24 -11.08 -10.10
C SER A 31 -2.56 -10.64 -9.44
N PHE A 32 -2.74 -10.89 -8.13
CA PHE A 32 -3.89 -10.39 -7.35
C PHE A 32 -4.03 -8.85 -7.40
N ALA A 33 -2.91 -8.14 -7.57
CA ALA A 33 -2.83 -6.69 -7.69
C ALA A 33 -2.73 -6.20 -9.14
N GLY A 34 -2.99 -7.06 -10.14
CA GLY A 34 -2.93 -6.70 -11.56
C GLY A 34 -3.93 -5.61 -11.96
N GLU A 35 -5.07 -5.55 -11.27
CA GLU A 35 -6.20 -4.68 -11.61
C GLU A 35 -6.24 -3.36 -10.83
N ILE A 36 -5.29 -3.12 -9.92
CA ILE A 36 -5.25 -1.90 -9.12
C ILE A 36 -4.19 -0.93 -9.64
N ASN A 37 -4.57 0.32 -9.81
CA ASN A 37 -3.70 1.38 -10.33
C ASN A 37 -3.01 2.22 -9.26
N SER A 38 -3.33 1.98 -7.99
CA SER A 38 -2.72 2.65 -6.86
C SER A 38 -2.91 1.83 -5.59
N VAL A 39 -2.02 2.01 -4.62
CA VAL A 39 -2.16 1.42 -3.28
C VAL A 39 -1.75 2.40 -2.20
N PRO A 40 -2.37 2.33 -1.00
CA PRO A 40 -1.93 3.08 0.16
C PRO A 40 -0.46 2.81 0.49
N LEU A 41 0.24 3.86 0.93
CA LEU A 41 1.62 3.82 1.35
C LEU A 41 1.77 4.41 2.76
N LEU A 42 2.41 3.67 3.67
CA LEU A 42 2.67 4.18 5.01
C LEU A 42 3.83 5.18 4.99
N ALA A 43 3.80 6.16 5.90
CA ALA A 43 4.89 7.13 6.10
C ALA A 43 6.25 6.45 6.27
N ALA A 44 6.30 5.35 7.03
CA ALA A 44 7.51 4.56 7.26
C ALA A 44 8.11 3.94 5.98
N GLU A 45 7.39 3.93 4.87
CA GLU A 45 7.82 3.35 3.60
C GLU A 45 8.40 4.40 2.64
N PHE A 46 8.22 5.70 2.91
CA PHE A 46 8.54 6.76 1.95
C PHE A 46 10.01 6.71 1.51
N ALA A 47 10.95 6.49 2.42
CA ALA A 47 12.37 6.45 2.09
C ALA A 47 12.70 5.31 1.12
N ALA A 48 12.11 4.13 1.31
CA ALA A 48 12.33 2.98 0.46
C ALA A 48 11.55 3.06 -0.87
N ALA A 49 10.37 3.70 -0.86
CA ALA A 49 9.51 3.82 -2.03
C ALA A 49 9.89 4.98 -2.96
N ALA A 50 10.36 6.11 -2.41
CA ALA A 50 10.56 7.35 -3.17
C ALA A 50 11.62 7.27 -4.29
N GLY A 51 12.48 6.25 -4.28
CA GLY A 51 13.46 6.02 -5.34
C GLY A 51 12.89 5.38 -6.61
N GLU A 52 11.69 4.79 -6.56
CA GLU A 52 11.13 4.03 -7.68
C GLU A 52 9.62 4.20 -7.92
N HIS A 53 8.91 4.74 -6.92
CA HIS A 53 7.46 4.93 -6.95
C HIS A 53 7.12 6.41 -6.90
N THR A 54 6.03 6.80 -7.58
CA THR A 54 5.48 8.16 -7.42
C THR A 54 4.51 8.16 -6.25
N ILE A 55 4.85 8.88 -5.18
CA ILE A 55 4.03 9.02 -3.99
C ILE A 55 3.10 10.21 -4.18
N VAL A 56 1.80 10.03 -3.95
CA VAL A 56 0.76 11.07 -4.02
C VAL A 56 -0.16 10.97 -2.81
N PHE A 57 -1.06 11.94 -2.64
CA PHE A 57 -2.07 11.91 -1.58
C PHE A 57 -3.45 11.76 -2.20
N ALA A 58 -4.15 10.66 -1.91
CA ALA A 58 -5.49 10.37 -2.43
C ALA A 58 -6.55 10.56 -1.35
N GLY A 59 -7.80 10.80 -1.75
CA GLY A 59 -8.93 11.03 -0.83
C GLY A 59 -9.21 12.52 -0.57
N GLU A 60 -10.23 12.77 0.26
CA GLU A 60 -10.69 14.12 0.60
C GLU A 60 -10.94 14.27 2.10
N GLY A 61 -10.83 15.50 2.62
CA GLY A 61 -11.01 15.80 4.04
C GLY A 61 -10.11 14.96 4.95
N ASP A 62 -10.69 14.35 5.99
CA ASP A 62 -9.97 13.47 6.93
C ASP A 62 -9.60 12.10 6.34
N ALA A 63 -10.06 11.77 5.13
CA ALA A 63 -9.73 10.53 4.42
C ALA A 63 -8.49 10.65 3.52
N ILE A 64 -7.83 11.82 3.48
CA ILE A 64 -6.58 12.01 2.75
C ILE A 64 -5.53 11.04 3.29
N PHE A 65 -4.92 10.25 2.40
CA PHE A 65 -3.88 9.29 2.75
C PHE A 65 -2.83 9.18 1.65
N PRO A 66 -1.55 8.92 1.97
CA PRO A 66 -0.54 8.71 0.95
C PRO A 66 -0.76 7.41 0.18
N SER A 67 -0.51 7.44 -1.11
CA SER A 67 -0.62 6.31 -2.02
C SER A 67 0.53 6.32 -3.04
N VAL A 68 0.89 5.16 -3.57
CA VAL A 68 1.74 5.07 -4.76
C VAL A 68 0.89 4.87 -6.01
N ILE A 69 1.28 5.53 -7.10
CA ILE A 69 0.69 5.28 -8.42
C ILE A 69 1.35 4.03 -9.01
N LEU A 70 0.54 3.06 -9.42
CA LEU A 70 0.94 1.80 -10.05
C LEU A 70 0.48 1.69 -11.52
N GLY A 71 -0.56 2.40 -11.92
CA GLY A 71 -1.10 2.39 -13.29
C GLY A 71 -1.74 3.70 -13.71
N GLN A 72 -1.97 3.86 -15.02
CA GLN A 72 -2.59 5.06 -15.60
C GLN A 72 -4.10 5.09 -15.42
N ARG A 73 -4.75 3.92 -15.39
CA ARG A 73 -6.19 3.72 -15.24
C ARG A 73 -6.47 2.49 -14.41
N ASP A 74 -7.68 2.41 -13.87
CA ASP A 74 -8.15 1.20 -13.19
C ASP A 74 -7.99 -0.02 -14.10
N GLY A 75 -7.70 -1.18 -13.51
CA GLY A 75 -7.39 -2.39 -14.27
C GLY A 75 -5.93 -2.52 -14.71
N GLU A 76 -5.06 -1.57 -14.37
CA GLU A 76 -3.65 -1.61 -14.77
C GLU A 76 -2.67 -1.48 -13.61
N ASN A 77 -1.65 -2.34 -13.63
CA ASN A 77 -0.48 -2.24 -12.77
C ASN A 77 0.81 -2.43 -13.60
N ALA A 78 1.59 -1.37 -13.71
CA ALA A 78 2.85 -1.30 -14.46
C ALA A 78 4.02 -2.00 -13.77
N HIS A 79 3.85 -2.38 -12.50
CA HIS A 79 4.90 -2.98 -11.69
C HIS A 79 4.82 -4.51 -11.64
N ILE A 80 3.90 -5.12 -12.39
CA ILE A 80 3.74 -6.58 -12.49
C ILE A 80 4.08 -7.03 -13.91
N GLY A 81 5.05 -7.93 -14.03
CA GLY A 81 5.43 -8.58 -15.29
C GLY A 81 4.49 -9.73 -15.66
N GLU A 82 4.67 -10.29 -16.88
CA GLU A 82 3.80 -11.35 -17.43
C GLU A 82 3.75 -12.63 -16.58
N ASN A 83 4.78 -12.89 -15.76
CA ASN A 83 4.86 -14.05 -14.88
C ASN A 83 4.43 -13.75 -13.43
N GLY A 84 3.68 -12.67 -13.22
CA GLY A 84 3.22 -12.25 -11.90
C GLY A 84 4.31 -11.64 -11.00
N LYS A 85 5.57 -11.56 -11.45
CA LYS A 85 6.66 -10.99 -10.63
C LYS A 85 6.55 -9.47 -10.53
N TRP A 86 6.83 -8.98 -9.33
CA TRP A 86 7.03 -7.55 -9.11
C TRP A 86 8.33 -7.07 -9.75
N LEU A 87 8.27 -5.94 -10.47
CA LEU A 87 9.34 -5.43 -11.31
C LEU A 87 10.18 -4.31 -10.66
N SER A 88 9.78 -3.80 -9.49
CA SER A 88 10.52 -2.75 -8.78
C SER A 88 11.29 -3.30 -7.58
N GLY A 89 12.34 -2.61 -7.15
CA GLY A 89 13.11 -2.94 -5.94
C GLY A 89 12.29 -2.83 -4.64
N TYR A 90 11.30 -1.95 -4.58
CA TYR A 90 10.41 -1.82 -3.42
C TYR A 90 8.99 -2.33 -3.67
N ILE A 91 8.46 -3.13 -2.74
CA ILE A 91 7.05 -3.60 -2.72
C ILE A 91 6.33 -2.95 -1.53
N PRO A 92 5.26 -2.17 -1.76
CA PRO A 92 4.45 -1.59 -0.69
C PRO A 92 3.96 -2.62 0.33
N ALA A 93 3.97 -2.25 1.61
CA ALA A 93 3.55 -3.10 2.72
C ALA A 93 2.08 -3.53 2.58
N PHE A 94 1.25 -2.68 1.96
CA PHE A 94 -0.13 -3.01 1.59
C PHE A 94 -0.25 -4.25 0.70
N LEU A 95 0.73 -4.50 -0.18
CA LEU A 95 0.78 -5.69 -1.03
C LEU A 95 1.46 -6.86 -0.30
N ARG A 96 2.54 -6.59 0.46
CA ARG A 96 3.28 -7.64 1.20
C ARG A 96 2.47 -8.31 2.30
N ARG A 97 1.43 -7.65 2.81
CA ARG A 97 0.56 -8.23 3.85
C ARG A 97 -0.35 -9.34 3.30
N TYR A 98 -0.65 -9.36 2.01
CA TYR A 98 -1.51 -10.39 1.40
C TYR A 98 -0.89 -11.79 1.62
N PRO A 99 -1.67 -12.80 2.06
CA PRO A 99 -3.13 -12.85 2.14
C PRO A 99 -3.73 -12.42 3.50
N PHE A 100 -2.96 -11.78 4.38
CA PHE A 100 -3.35 -11.43 5.75
C PHE A 100 -3.80 -9.97 5.87
N VAL A 101 -4.85 -9.72 6.66
CA VAL A 101 -5.36 -8.37 6.92
C VAL A 101 -5.97 -8.25 8.30
N PHE A 102 -5.85 -7.09 8.93
CA PHE A 102 -6.67 -6.78 10.10
C PHE A 102 -8.01 -6.19 9.66
N ALA A 103 -9.09 -6.84 10.06
CA ALA A 103 -10.43 -6.26 10.04
C ALA A 103 -10.73 -5.69 11.42
N ALA A 104 -11.23 -4.46 11.48
CA ALA A 104 -11.81 -3.94 12.70
C ALA A 104 -13.04 -4.78 13.10
N THR A 105 -13.22 -5.02 14.39
CA THR A 105 -14.48 -5.56 14.90
C THR A 105 -15.61 -4.56 14.71
N GLU A 106 -16.86 -5.01 14.73
CA GLU A 106 -18.04 -4.16 14.48
C GLU A 106 -18.13 -2.94 15.41
N ASP A 107 -17.58 -3.06 16.62
CA ASP A 107 -17.49 -2.01 17.64
C ASP A 107 -16.19 -1.18 17.56
N ASN A 108 -15.32 -1.47 16.59
CA ASN A 108 -14.02 -0.83 16.38
C ASN A 108 -13.09 -0.91 17.61
N SER A 109 -13.37 -1.82 18.56
CA SER A 109 -12.66 -1.93 19.84
C SER A 109 -11.43 -2.85 19.76
N SER A 110 -11.39 -3.74 18.77
CA SER A 110 -10.30 -4.67 18.54
C SER A 110 -10.09 -4.94 17.04
N PHE A 111 -8.94 -5.49 16.71
CA PHE A 111 -8.62 -5.92 15.35
C PHE A 111 -8.49 -7.44 15.33
N THR A 112 -9.18 -8.06 14.38
CA THR A 112 -9.15 -9.52 14.17
C THR A 112 -8.35 -9.83 12.92
N LEU A 113 -7.36 -10.72 13.06
CA LEU A 113 -6.58 -11.16 11.92
C LEU A 113 -7.47 -12.01 11.02
N CYS A 114 -7.62 -11.55 9.78
CA CYS A 114 -8.31 -12.25 8.73
C CYS A 114 -7.34 -12.73 7.67
N ILE A 115 -7.73 -13.77 6.95
CA ILE A 115 -7.04 -14.26 5.75
C ILE A 115 -7.98 -14.26 4.56
N ASP A 116 -7.41 -14.13 3.36
CA ASP A 116 -8.11 -14.48 2.12
C ASP A 116 -8.13 -15.99 1.94
N GLU A 117 -9.26 -16.65 2.23
CA GLU A 117 -9.36 -18.11 2.08
C GLU A 117 -9.25 -18.59 0.63
N GLU A 118 -9.48 -17.71 -0.34
CA GLU A 118 -9.35 -18.03 -1.78
C GLU A 118 -7.90 -17.85 -2.27
N PHE A 119 -6.96 -17.48 -1.39
CA PHE A 119 -5.56 -17.39 -1.77
C PHE A 119 -4.99 -18.78 -2.12
N GLU A 120 -4.51 -18.93 -3.35
CA GLU A 120 -3.96 -20.17 -3.89
C GLU A 120 -2.78 -20.76 -3.10
N GLY A 121 -2.06 -19.93 -2.32
CA GLY A 121 -0.97 -20.39 -1.49
C GLY A 121 -1.43 -21.14 -0.22
N PHE A 122 -2.70 -21.01 0.17
CA PHE A 122 -3.26 -21.82 1.25
C PHE A 122 -3.51 -23.25 0.80
N ASN A 123 -3.14 -24.20 1.64
CA ASN A 123 -3.26 -25.61 1.36
C ASN A 123 -3.43 -26.43 2.65
N LYS A 124 -3.95 -27.65 2.51
CA LYS A 124 -4.07 -28.63 3.61
C LYS A 124 -3.06 -29.77 3.51
N ASP A 125 -2.13 -29.68 2.55
CA ASP A 125 -1.09 -30.68 2.30
C ASP A 125 0.14 -30.50 3.20
N GLY A 126 0.15 -29.47 4.06
CA GLY A 126 1.29 -29.16 4.93
C GLY A 126 2.44 -28.45 4.21
N LYS A 127 2.20 -27.85 3.03
CA LYS A 127 3.25 -27.15 2.27
C LYS A 127 3.42 -25.73 2.82
N GLY A 128 4.68 -25.38 3.14
CA GLY A 128 5.04 -24.07 3.67
C GLY A 128 4.86 -24.00 5.20
N GLU A 129 4.33 -22.88 5.68
CA GLU A 129 4.22 -22.58 7.11
C GLU A 129 2.82 -22.90 7.62
N ARG A 130 2.70 -23.67 8.71
CA ARG A 130 1.40 -23.96 9.33
C ARG A 130 0.88 -22.76 10.09
N LEU A 131 -0.43 -22.54 10.09
CA LEU A 131 -1.05 -21.51 10.93
C LEU A 131 -1.20 -21.95 12.40
N PHE A 132 -1.59 -23.21 12.60
CA PHE A 132 -1.72 -23.81 13.93
C PHE A 132 -0.94 -25.12 14.03
N ASP A 133 -0.53 -25.44 15.26
CA ASP A 133 0.10 -26.71 15.58
C ASP A 133 -0.93 -27.84 15.79
N SER A 134 -0.44 -29.05 16.10
CA SER A 134 -1.29 -30.22 16.33
C SER A 134 -2.23 -30.10 17.55
N GLN A 135 -1.91 -29.22 18.51
CA GLN A 135 -2.76 -28.95 19.67
C GLN A 135 -3.77 -27.83 19.37
N GLY A 136 -3.66 -27.16 18.23
CA GLY A 136 -4.48 -26.03 17.85
C GLY A 136 -3.99 -24.70 18.40
N GLU A 137 -2.77 -24.66 18.94
CA GLU A 137 -2.10 -23.43 19.34
C GLU A 137 -1.49 -22.74 18.11
N ARG A 138 -1.32 -21.42 18.21
CA ARG A 138 -0.76 -20.62 17.11
C ARG A 138 0.71 -20.97 16.92
N THR A 139 1.14 -21.12 15.67
CA THR A 139 2.56 -21.31 15.37
C THR A 139 3.33 -20.00 15.49
N GLU A 140 4.66 -20.08 15.55
CA GLU A 140 5.52 -18.89 15.44
C GLU A 140 5.24 -18.08 14.17
N TYR A 141 4.87 -18.74 13.08
CA TYR A 141 4.50 -18.08 11.84
C TYR A 141 3.26 -17.21 12.01
N LEU A 142 2.18 -17.76 12.58
CA LEU A 142 0.95 -17.01 12.81
C LEU A 142 1.16 -15.86 13.80
N GLU A 143 1.98 -16.05 14.83
CA GLU A 143 2.37 -14.98 15.77
C GLU A 143 3.19 -13.87 15.08
N ARG A 144 4.11 -14.21 14.17
CA ARG A 144 4.82 -13.22 13.35
C ARG A 144 3.86 -12.42 12.48
N MET A 145 2.86 -13.07 11.87
CA MET A 145 1.87 -12.38 11.04
C MET A 145 0.97 -11.45 11.87
N LEU A 146 0.52 -11.90 13.04
CA LEU A 146 -0.22 -11.06 14.01
C LEU A 146 0.57 -9.80 14.40
N LYS A 147 1.86 -9.97 14.69
CA LYS A 147 2.74 -8.84 15.01
C LYS A 147 2.90 -7.89 13.82
N PHE A 148 3.18 -8.43 12.64
CA PHE A 148 3.36 -7.62 11.43
C PHE A 148 2.12 -6.78 11.10
N THR A 149 0.93 -7.38 11.15
CA THR A 149 -0.31 -6.64 10.90
C THR A 149 -0.58 -5.61 12.00
N SER A 150 -0.14 -5.85 13.24
CA SER A 150 -0.33 -4.89 14.35
C SER A 150 0.59 -3.68 14.19
N ASP A 151 1.86 -3.94 13.86
CA ASP A 151 2.83 -2.91 13.52
C ASP A 151 2.33 -2.08 12.31
N TYR A 152 1.73 -2.73 11.30
CA TYR A 152 1.11 -2.04 10.15
C TYR A 152 0.00 -1.07 10.59
N GLN A 153 -0.90 -1.48 11.49
CA GLN A 153 -1.99 -0.63 11.98
C GLN A 153 -1.46 0.59 12.76
N ALA A 154 -0.44 0.39 13.60
CA ALA A 154 0.19 1.50 14.32
C ALA A 154 0.81 2.53 13.35
N GLN A 155 1.49 2.05 12.30
CA GLN A 155 2.05 2.90 11.26
C GLN A 155 0.97 3.56 10.40
N PHE A 156 -0.16 2.89 10.16
CA PHE A 156 -1.31 3.46 9.46
C PHE A 156 -1.84 4.69 10.21
N ASN A 157 -2.06 4.57 11.52
CA ASN A 157 -2.53 5.69 12.34
C ASN A 157 -1.55 6.86 12.33
N ARG A 158 -0.24 6.57 12.43
CA ARG A 158 0.81 7.60 12.37
C ARG A 158 0.86 8.31 11.01
N THR A 159 0.63 7.55 9.94
CA THR A 159 0.54 8.08 8.57
C THR A 159 -0.69 8.97 8.40
N GLN A 160 -1.82 8.58 8.99
CA GLN A 160 -3.04 9.39 8.96
C GLN A 160 -2.86 10.72 9.71
N MET A 161 -2.15 10.71 10.84
CA MET A 161 -1.79 11.95 11.56
C MET A 161 -0.93 12.88 10.70
N PHE A 162 0.08 12.34 10.01
CA PHE A 162 0.91 13.11 9.07
C PHE A 162 0.06 13.73 7.95
N ALA A 163 -0.78 12.93 7.28
CA ALA A 163 -1.65 13.42 6.21
C ALA A 163 -2.61 14.52 6.69
N LYS A 164 -3.17 14.35 7.89
CA LYS A 164 -4.03 15.35 8.54
C LYS A 164 -3.26 16.65 8.82
N ARG A 165 -2.02 16.57 9.29
CA ARG A 165 -1.16 17.74 9.51
C ARG A 165 -0.91 18.51 8.21
N LEU A 166 -0.62 17.80 7.11
CA LEU A 166 -0.45 18.44 5.79
C LEU A 166 -1.71 19.18 5.34
N ALA A 167 -2.89 18.58 5.54
CA ALA A 167 -4.17 19.20 5.22
C ALA A 167 -4.44 20.44 6.10
N GLN A 168 -4.16 20.36 7.41
CA GLN A 168 -4.34 21.48 8.35
C GLN A 168 -3.43 22.68 8.05
N LEU A 169 -2.23 22.40 7.52
CA LEU A 169 -1.28 23.43 7.11
C LEU A 169 -1.51 23.94 5.67
N ASP A 170 -2.57 23.48 4.99
CA ASP A 170 -2.88 23.81 3.59
C ASP A 170 -1.70 23.52 2.64
N LEU A 171 -1.00 22.41 2.87
CA LEU A 171 0.20 22.04 2.11
C LEU A 171 -0.10 21.19 0.88
N LEU A 172 -1.35 20.77 0.67
CA LEU A 172 -1.74 19.87 -0.42
C LEU A 172 -2.55 20.61 -1.48
N GLU A 173 -2.14 20.49 -2.73
CA GLU A 173 -2.87 21.03 -3.88
C GLU A 173 -3.27 19.90 -4.86
N PRO A 174 -4.45 20.00 -5.51
CA PRO A 174 -4.84 19.07 -6.56
C PRO A 174 -3.78 19.00 -7.66
N ALA A 175 -3.51 17.79 -8.14
CA ALA A 175 -2.53 17.54 -9.18
C ALA A 175 -3.10 16.60 -10.25
N GLN A 176 -2.40 16.56 -11.38
CA GLN A 176 -2.65 15.60 -12.46
C GLN A 176 -1.32 15.06 -12.97
N ALA A 177 -1.30 13.78 -13.33
CA ALA A 177 -0.17 13.14 -13.99
C ALA A 177 -0.55 12.85 -15.44
N GLN A 178 0.29 13.28 -16.36
CA GLN A 178 0.09 13.05 -17.79
C GLN A 178 0.82 11.78 -18.22
N PHE A 179 0.05 10.86 -18.80
CA PHE A 179 0.52 9.61 -19.35
C PHE A 179 0.36 9.62 -20.87
N ARG A 180 1.19 8.83 -21.55
CA ARG A 180 1.13 8.65 -23.00
C ARG A 180 1.28 7.18 -23.32
N ASP A 181 0.37 6.62 -24.10
CA ASP A 181 0.44 5.24 -24.58
C ASP A 181 1.40 5.09 -25.78
N ALA A 182 1.57 3.85 -26.24
CA ALA A 182 2.47 3.51 -27.35
C ALA A 182 2.05 4.18 -28.67
N GLU A 183 0.75 4.43 -28.86
CA GLU A 183 0.16 5.11 -30.01
C GLU A 183 0.26 6.65 -29.91
N GLY A 184 0.80 7.17 -28.81
CA GLY A 184 1.01 8.59 -28.58
C GLY A 184 -0.23 9.34 -28.06
N LYS A 185 -1.32 8.65 -27.78
CA LYS A 185 -2.52 9.23 -27.18
C LYS A 185 -2.24 9.56 -25.72
N GLN A 186 -2.63 10.79 -25.36
CA GLN A 186 -2.43 11.31 -24.01
C GLN A 186 -3.65 11.01 -23.15
N SER A 187 -3.42 10.69 -21.89
CA SER A 187 -4.46 10.75 -20.87
C SER A 187 -3.91 11.35 -19.58
N ASN A 188 -4.82 11.80 -18.73
CA ASN A 188 -4.49 12.37 -17.43
C ASN A 188 -5.04 11.47 -16.33
N LEU A 189 -4.19 11.12 -15.38
CA LEU A 189 -4.62 10.63 -14.07
C LEU A 189 -4.87 11.84 -13.17
N THR A 190 -6.05 11.90 -12.58
CA THR A 190 -6.49 12.96 -11.65
C THR A 190 -6.98 12.32 -10.34
N GLY A 191 -7.54 13.12 -9.42
CA GLY A 191 -8.11 12.60 -8.17
C GLY A 191 -7.09 12.41 -7.04
N PHE A 192 -5.92 13.04 -7.15
CA PHE A 192 -4.89 13.07 -6.11
C PHE A 192 -4.33 14.48 -5.92
N LYS A 193 -3.60 14.64 -4.82
CA LYS A 193 -2.95 15.88 -4.40
C LYS A 193 -1.44 15.67 -4.25
N THR A 194 -0.69 16.75 -4.39
CA THR A 194 0.76 16.81 -4.14
C THR A 194 1.09 17.94 -3.17
N ILE A 195 2.28 17.90 -2.57
CA ILE A 195 2.74 18.97 -1.69
C ILE A 195 3.07 20.22 -2.50
N LYS A 196 2.42 21.34 -2.14
CA LYS A 196 2.72 22.66 -2.68
C LYS A 196 4.05 23.17 -2.12
N ARG A 197 5.11 23.07 -2.92
CA ARG A 197 6.49 23.40 -2.49
C ARG A 197 6.62 24.81 -1.93
N ASP A 198 5.91 25.78 -2.49
CA ASP A 198 5.97 27.16 -2.01
C ASP A 198 5.23 27.36 -0.69
N ALA A 199 4.14 26.61 -0.43
CA ALA A 199 3.48 26.64 0.88
C ALA A 199 4.36 26.00 1.95
N LEU A 200 5.06 24.90 1.63
CA LEU A 200 6.02 24.27 2.56
C LEU A 200 7.11 25.24 3.02
N ARG A 201 7.59 26.13 2.13
CA ARG A 201 8.59 27.17 2.46
C ARG A 201 8.05 28.27 3.38
N GLN A 202 6.73 28.46 3.40
CA GLN A 202 6.06 29.48 4.18
C GLN A 202 5.59 28.98 5.55
N VAL A 203 5.74 27.68 5.83
CA VAL A 203 5.44 27.10 7.15
C VAL A 203 6.29 27.81 8.22
N PRO A 204 5.68 28.23 9.35
CA PRO A 204 6.42 28.88 10.43
C PRO A 204 7.61 28.06 10.92
N ALA A 205 8.71 28.73 11.29
CA ALA A 205 9.95 28.07 11.69
C ALA A 205 9.79 27.09 12.86
N GLU A 206 8.96 27.42 13.84
CA GLU A 206 8.67 26.53 14.98
C GLU A 206 7.97 25.24 14.52
N THR A 207 6.98 25.36 13.64
CA THR A 207 6.28 24.21 13.04
C THR A 207 7.21 23.36 12.18
N LEU A 208 8.08 23.98 11.38
CA LEU A 208 9.11 23.25 10.62
C LEU A 208 10.08 22.50 11.56
N ALA A 209 10.48 23.11 12.67
CA ALA A 209 11.34 22.48 13.66
C ALA A 209 10.65 21.29 14.34
N GLU A 210 9.34 21.37 14.61
CA GLU A 210 8.56 20.22 15.09
C GLU A 210 8.49 19.10 14.04
N MET A 211 8.13 19.43 12.80
CA MET A 211 8.07 18.46 11.70
C MET A 211 9.42 17.79 11.44
N ALA A 212 10.53 18.50 11.65
CA ALA A 212 11.87 17.94 11.55
C ALA A 212 12.17 16.96 12.70
N LYS A 213 11.71 17.25 13.92
CA LYS A 213 11.89 16.35 15.08
C LYS A 213 11.06 15.07 15.00
N THR A 214 9.97 15.09 14.22
CA THR A 214 9.07 13.95 14.01
C THR A 214 9.27 13.26 12.67
N ASP A 215 10.32 13.61 11.94
CA ASP A 215 10.67 13.14 10.59
C ASP A 215 9.64 13.50 9.49
N GLU A 216 8.55 14.20 9.82
CA GLU A 216 7.51 14.62 8.87
C GLU A 216 8.04 15.56 7.78
N LEU A 217 9.02 16.40 8.12
CA LEU A 217 9.64 17.28 7.13
C LEU A 217 10.42 16.47 6.08
N GLU A 218 11.09 15.39 6.48
CA GLU A 218 11.77 14.48 5.55
C GLU A 218 10.77 13.84 4.59
N LEU A 219 9.62 13.37 5.11
CA LEU A 219 8.55 12.78 4.30
C LEU A 219 8.06 13.73 3.22
N CYS A 220 7.94 15.03 3.52
CA CYS A 220 7.58 16.05 2.53
C CYS A 220 8.57 16.09 1.36
N TYR A 221 9.88 16.06 1.66
CA TYR A 221 10.91 16.09 0.62
C TYR A 221 11.04 14.77 -0.14
N LEU A 222 10.84 13.63 0.52
CA LEU A 222 10.78 12.32 -0.12
C LEU A 222 9.61 12.23 -1.11
N HIS A 223 8.43 12.75 -0.73
CA HIS A 223 7.31 12.89 -1.66
C HIS A 223 7.70 13.74 -2.89
N LEU A 224 8.25 14.95 -2.67
CA LEU A 224 8.66 15.83 -3.77
C LEU A 224 9.72 15.19 -4.68
N HIS A 225 10.64 14.41 -4.10
CA HIS A 225 11.63 13.65 -4.86
C HIS A 225 10.98 12.53 -5.69
N SER A 226 10.01 11.82 -5.11
CA SER A 226 9.32 10.69 -5.73
C SER A 226 8.56 11.07 -7.01
N LEU A 227 8.16 12.34 -7.16
CA LEU A 227 7.48 12.84 -8.36
C LEU A 227 8.34 12.70 -9.63
N ASN A 228 9.67 12.60 -9.49
CA ASN A 228 10.57 12.35 -10.60
C ASN A 228 10.47 10.93 -11.19
N ASN A 229 9.70 10.03 -10.55
CA ASN A 229 9.50 8.65 -11.03
C ASN A 229 8.37 8.53 -12.07
N LEU A 230 7.56 9.57 -12.28
CA LEU A 230 6.46 9.56 -13.27
C LEU A 230 6.93 9.22 -14.70
N PRO A 231 8.02 9.79 -15.23
CA PRO A 231 8.52 9.42 -16.57
C PRO A 231 8.93 7.95 -16.67
N THR A 232 9.58 7.39 -15.64
CA THR A 232 9.94 5.97 -15.59
C THR A 232 8.69 5.07 -15.57
N MET A 233 7.66 5.50 -14.86
CA MET A 233 6.36 4.81 -14.87
C MET A 233 5.72 4.81 -16.28
N ASN A 234 5.74 5.96 -16.97
CA ASN A 234 5.28 6.05 -18.37
C ASN A 234 6.02 5.08 -19.29
N GLN A 235 7.34 4.97 -19.14
CA GLN A 235 8.16 4.03 -19.92
C GLN A 235 7.79 2.57 -19.66
N ARG A 236 7.51 2.19 -18.39
CA ARG A 236 7.07 0.83 -18.04
C ARG A 236 5.72 0.49 -18.67
N LEU A 237 4.76 1.42 -18.62
CA LEU A 237 3.45 1.23 -19.25
C LEU A 237 3.55 1.06 -20.76
N ALA A 238 4.35 1.91 -21.43
CA ALA A 238 4.57 1.80 -22.86
C ALA A 238 5.23 0.47 -23.26
N ALA A 239 6.19 -0.02 -22.47
CA ALA A 239 6.85 -1.31 -22.72
C ALA A 239 5.92 -2.51 -22.52
N LYS A 240 4.91 -2.41 -21.66
CA LYS A 240 3.92 -3.48 -21.41
C LYS A 240 2.83 -3.55 -22.48
N ALA A 241 2.61 -2.45 -23.22
CA ALA A 241 1.63 -2.37 -24.30
C ALA A 241 2.20 -2.79 -25.68
N ALA A 242 3.53 -2.88 -25.81
CA ALA A 242 4.23 -3.25 -27.04
C ALA A 242 4.47 -4.77 -27.12
#